data_AF-A0A6G8UAA8-F1
#
_entry.id   AF-A0A6G8UAA8-F1
#
_cell.length_a   1.000
_cell.length_b   1.000
_cell.length_c   1.000
_cell.angle_alpha   90.00
_cell.angle_beta   90.00
_cell.angle_gamma   90.00
#
_symmetry.space_group_name_H-M   'P 1'
#
loop_
_entity.id
_entity.type
_entity.pdbx_description
1 polymer ?
#
loop_
_entity_poly.entity_id
_entity_poly.type
_entity_poly.pdbx_seq_one_letter_code
_entity_poly.pdbx_strand_id
1 'polypeptide(L)'
;MVASVEACRAQCVEFSDRASQLELDTFVKSPSSLLERLRNDKEKLRYRLAGYVATSPSVLPSVQTLISASAATDRSSIGAALRIAEGRCTSTKPDSARKIRDFVQRIGDLNVQAGYSAAGEDNPGVQAQSQDKGPAQPARGGALLEGEWKTKLANPFKPVPLPN
;
A
#
# COMPACT_ATOMS: atom_id res chain seq x y z
N MET A 1 33.84 10.22 -10.87
CA MET A 1 32.47 9.69 -11.00
C MET A 1 32.03 9.16 -9.64
N VAL A 2 31.29 9.94 -8.83
CA VAL A 2 30.59 9.38 -7.65
C VAL A 2 29.32 10.20 -7.38
N ALA A 3 28.20 9.48 -7.43
CA ALA A 3 26.88 9.77 -6.88
C ALA A 3 26.23 11.12 -7.22
N SER A 4 25.38 11.10 -8.25
CA SER A 4 24.17 11.91 -8.27
C SER A 4 23.43 11.70 -6.95
N VAL A 5 23.60 12.63 -6.01
CA VAL A 5 22.65 12.82 -4.93
C VAL A 5 21.42 13.41 -5.60
N GLU A 6 20.62 12.56 -6.24
CA GLU A 6 19.24 12.88 -6.56
C GLU A 6 18.52 13.13 -5.23
N ALA A 7 18.69 14.35 -4.72
CA ALA A 7 17.77 14.99 -3.80
C ALA A 7 16.45 15.32 -4.53
N CYS A 8 15.98 14.39 -5.38
CA CYS A 8 14.64 14.40 -5.90
C CYS A 8 13.76 13.98 -4.72
N ARG A 9 13.42 14.96 -3.86
CA ARG A 9 12.62 14.72 -2.66
C ARG A 9 11.36 13.98 -3.09
N ALA A 10 11.31 12.69 -2.77
CA ALA A 10 10.28 11.76 -3.19
C ALA A 10 9.07 11.91 -2.28
N GLN A 11 8.50 13.11 -2.19
CA GLN A 11 7.26 13.27 -1.44
C GLN A 11 6.12 12.73 -2.28
N CYS A 12 5.55 11.62 -1.84
CA CYS A 12 4.33 11.05 -2.41
C CYS A 12 3.06 11.77 -1.92
N VAL A 13 3.22 12.72 -1.00
CA VAL A 13 2.13 13.33 -0.22
C VAL A 13 2.18 14.86 -0.25
N GLU A 14 0.99 15.45 -0.14
CA GLU A 14 0.76 16.89 -0.03
C GLU A 14 1.45 17.46 1.21
N PHE A 15 1.79 18.75 1.22
CA PHE A 15 2.62 19.36 2.27
C PHE A 15 2.05 19.16 3.67
N SER A 16 0.73 19.17 3.80
CA SER A 16 0.01 18.96 5.07
C SER A 16 0.14 17.56 5.67
N ASP A 17 0.43 16.55 4.84
CA ASP A 17 0.59 15.14 5.25
C ASP A 17 2.08 14.75 5.34
N ARG A 18 2.99 15.69 5.05
CA ARG A 18 4.43 15.46 5.17
C ARG A 18 4.84 15.42 6.62
N ALA A 19 5.62 14.39 6.94
CA ALA A 19 6.35 14.37 8.20
C ALA A 19 7.46 15.40 8.21
N SER A 20 7.67 16.04 9.37
CA SER A 20 8.78 16.97 9.54
C SER A 20 10.11 16.24 9.41
N GLN A 21 11.14 16.91 8.89
CA GLN A 21 12.46 16.29 8.77
C GLN A 21 13.05 15.90 10.13
N LEU A 22 12.71 16.64 11.19
CA LEU A 22 13.10 16.32 12.56
C LEU A 22 12.49 14.99 13.03
N GLU A 23 11.21 14.72 12.68
CA GLU A 23 10.57 13.45 13.01
C GLU A 23 11.14 12.28 12.22
N LEU A 24 11.46 12.49 10.94
CA LEU A 24 12.12 11.47 10.12
C LEU A 24 13.52 11.12 10.67
N ASP A 25 14.32 12.11 11.03
CA ASP A 25 15.65 11.89 11.62
C ASP A 25 15.56 11.18 12.98
N THR A 26 14.60 11.59 13.82
CA THR A 26 14.34 10.94 15.10
C THR A 26 13.90 9.49 14.92
N PHE A 27 13.05 9.22 13.91
CA PHE A 27 12.61 7.88 13.57
C PHE A 27 13.76 7.01 13.05
N VAL A 28 14.66 7.56 12.23
CA VAL A 28 15.83 6.83 11.73
C VAL A 28 16.81 6.52 12.87
N LYS A 29 17.00 7.45 13.82
CA LYS A 29 17.85 7.25 15.01
C LYS A 29 17.26 6.23 15.99
N SER A 30 15.96 6.31 16.24
CA SER A 30 15.28 5.51 17.26
C SER A 30 13.91 5.02 16.78
N PRO A 31 13.87 4.06 15.82
CA PRO A 31 12.60 3.59 15.27
C PRO A 31 11.72 2.94 16.35
N SER A 32 12.31 2.15 17.24
CA SER A 32 11.62 1.49 18.35
C SER A 32 10.90 2.45 19.28
N SER A 33 11.41 3.67 19.50
CA SER A 33 10.77 4.69 20.34
C SER A 33 9.37 5.07 19.83
N LEU A 34 9.15 5.03 18.51
CA LEU A 34 7.84 5.26 17.91
C LEU A 34 6.84 4.17 18.34
N LEU A 35 7.26 2.90 18.29
CA LEU A 35 6.43 1.79 18.76
C LEU A 35 6.17 1.86 20.24
N GLU A 36 7.17 2.22 21.05
CA GLU A 36 6.98 2.34 22.49
C GLU A 36 5.95 3.41 22.83
N ARG A 37 6.00 4.55 22.13
CA ARG A 37 5.07 5.65 22.34
C ARG A 37 3.67 5.35 21.81
N LEU A 38 3.56 4.68 20.67
CA LEU A 38 2.30 4.43 19.97
C LEU A 38 1.80 2.98 20.09
N ARG A 39 2.33 2.20 21.05
CA ARG A 39 1.88 0.81 21.28
C ARG A 39 0.40 0.73 21.66
N ASN A 40 -0.14 1.76 22.28
CA ASN A 40 -1.55 1.83 22.66
C ASN A 40 -2.44 2.32 21.49
N ASP A 41 -1.92 3.20 20.63
CA ASP A 41 -2.65 3.82 19.52
C ASP A 41 -2.22 3.22 18.17
N LYS A 42 -2.67 2.00 17.85
CA LYS A 42 -2.30 1.29 16.60
C LYS A 42 -2.68 2.06 15.34
N GLU A 43 -3.82 2.76 15.36
CA GLU A 43 -4.25 3.58 14.22
C GLU A 43 -3.29 4.75 13.98
N LYS A 44 -2.92 5.49 15.04
CA LYS A 44 -1.96 6.59 14.93
C LYS A 44 -0.59 6.10 14.48
N LEU A 45 -0.13 4.94 15.00
CA LEU A 45 1.09 4.30 14.53
C LEU A 45 1.02 4.03 13.03
N ARG A 46 -0.06 3.40 12.56
CA ARG A 46 -0.30 3.11 11.14
C ARG A 46 -0.22 4.37 10.28
N TYR A 47 -0.97 5.42 10.64
CA TYR A 47 -1.02 6.65 9.84
C TYR A 47 0.29 7.44 9.88
N ARG A 48 0.97 7.52 11.03
CA ARG A 48 2.29 8.16 11.12
C ARG A 48 3.33 7.41 10.30
N LEU A 49 3.39 6.10 10.45
CA LEU A 49 4.37 5.28 9.73
C LEU A 49 4.11 5.36 8.22
N ALA A 50 2.85 5.36 7.80
CA ALA A 50 2.48 5.58 6.41
C ALA A 50 2.96 6.96 5.92
N GLY A 51 2.76 8.02 6.72
CA GLY A 51 3.25 9.36 6.42
C GLY A 51 4.78 9.43 6.31
N TYR A 52 5.52 8.73 7.19
CA TYR A 52 6.99 8.68 7.15
C TYR A 52 7.49 8.01 5.87
N VAL A 53 6.94 6.85 5.54
CA VAL A 53 7.31 6.08 4.34
C VAL A 53 6.90 6.82 3.07
N ALA A 54 5.73 7.47 3.05
CA ALA A 54 5.26 8.26 1.92
C ALA A 54 6.01 9.59 1.75
N THR A 55 6.58 10.14 2.83
CA THR A 55 7.42 11.35 2.77
C THR A 55 8.82 11.03 2.24
N SER A 56 9.40 9.89 2.67
CA SER A 56 10.71 9.46 2.19
C SER A 56 10.83 7.93 2.21
N PRO A 57 11.06 7.28 1.06
CA PRO A 57 11.29 5.84 1.00
C PRO A 57 12.64 5.41 1.60
N SER A 58 13.48 6.36 2.03
CA SER A 58 14.78 6.08 2.65
C SER A 58 14.66 5.54 4.09
N VAL A 59 13.46 5.61 4.69
CA VAL A 59 13.22 5.11 6.05
C VAL A 59 12.91 3.60 6.11
N LEU A 60 12.75 2.94 4.95
CA LEU A 60 12.42 1.51 4.87
C LEU A 60 13.40 0.61 5.66
N PRO A 61 14.73 0.81 5.64
CA PRO A 61 15.66 0.01 6.45
C PRO A 61 15.42 0.16 7.97
N SER A 62 15.05 1.37 8.42
CA SER A 62 14.66 1.62 9.81
C SER A 62 13.35 0.92 10.17
N VAL A 63 12.40 0.86 9.23
CA VAL A 63 11.16 0.07 9.37
C VAL A 63 11.46 -1.44 9.46
N GLN A 64 12.47 -1.93 8.75
CA GLN A 64 12.88 -3.34 8.85
C GLN A 64 13.41 -3.68 10.25
N THR A 65 14.28 -2.81 10.77
CA THR A 65 14.80 -2.93 12.14
C THR A 65 13.65 -2.87 13.15
N LEU A 66 12.70 -1.96 12.92
CA LEU A 66 11.48 -1.84 13.70
C LEU A 66 10.66 -3.14 13.72
N ILE A 67 10.38 -3.73 12.56
CA ILE A 67 9.64 -4.99 12.41
C ILE A 67 10.33 -6.12 13.20
N SER A 68 11.65 -6.21 13.13
CA SER A 68 12.42 -7.23 13.87
C SER A 68 12.32 -7.07 15.39
N ALA A 69 12.19 -5.84 15.89
CA ALA A 69 12.01 -5.52 17.31
C ALA A 69 10.53 -5.52 17.76
N SER A 70 9.57 -5.71 16.83
CA SER A 70 8.13 -5.61 17.08
C SER A 70 7.49 -6.94 17.45
N ALA A 71 6.39 -6.88 18.20
CA ALA A 71 5.48 -8.02 18.39
C ALA A 71 4.64 -8.31 17.13
N ALA A 72 4.09 -9.52 17.00
CA ALA A 72 3.31 -9.94 15.82
C ALA A 72 2.13 -8.98 15.50
N THR A 73 1.42 -8.50 16.53
CA THR A 73 0.30 -7.55 16.37
C THR A 73 0.74 -6.21 15.80
N ASP A 74 1.93 -5.74 16.16
CA ASP A 74 2.51 -4.51 15.62
C ASP A 74 2.93 -4.68 14.17
N ARG A 75 3.48 -5.86 13.82
CA ARG A 75 3.87 -6.20 12.45
C ARG A 75 2.71 -6.14 11.47
N SER A 76 1.53 -6.61 11.85
CA SER A 76 0.31 -6.45 11.04
C SER A 76 -0.07 -4.98 10.85
N SER A 77 0.03 -4.16 11.90
CA SER A 77 -0.25 -2.71 11.82
C SER A 77 0.77 -1.98 10.93
N ILE A 78 2.04 -2.40 10.98
CA ILE A 78 3.12 -1.92 10.11
C ILE A 78 2.85 -2.30 8.64
N GLY A 79 2.41 -3.53 8.39
CA GLY A 79 2.00 -3.98 7.06
C GLY A 79 0.89 -3.12 6.47
N ALA A 80 -0.15 -2.83 7.26
CA ALA A 80 -1.23 -1.94 6.86
C ALA A 80 -0.72 -0.52 6.53
N ALA A 81 0.22 0.01 7.31
CA ALA A 81 0.83 1.31 7.05
C ALA A 81 1.60 1.36 5.72
N LEU A 82 2.34 0.30 5.40
CA LEU A 82 3.08 0.19 4.14
C LEU A 82 2.12 0.19 2.94
N ARG A 83 0.96 -0.46 3.05
CA ARG A 83 -0.05 -0.47 1.99
C ARG A 83 -0.65 0.92 1.74
N ILE A 84 -0.92 1.67 2.81
CA ILE A 84 -1.43 3.04 2.72
C ILE A 84 -0.38 3.95 2.09
N ALA A 85 0.89 3.83 2.49
CA ALA A 85 1.98 4.59 1.90
C ALA A 85 2.14 4.29 0.40
N GLU A 86 2.04 3.01 0.02
CA GLU A 86 2.06 2.61 -1.40
C GLU A 86 0.89 3.21 -2.17
N GLY A 87 -0.34 3.15 -1.63
CA GLY A 87 -1.52 3.75 -2.26
C GLY A 87 -1.34 5.25 -2.51
N ARG A 88 -0.78 5.97 -1.53
CA ARG A 88 -0.45 7.41 -1.66
C ARG A 88 0.65 7.67 -2.69
N CYS A 89 1.65 6.79 -2.77
CA CYS A 89 2.74 6.89 -3.74
C CYS A 89 2.36 6.47 -5.15
N THR A 90 1.33 5.62 -5.35
CA THR A 90 1.04 5.02 -6.66
C THR A 90 0.72 6.10 -7.72
N SER A 91 -0.06 7.11 -7.35
CA SER A 91 -0.47 8.19 -8.27
C SER A 91 0.61 9.23 -8.52
N THR A 92 1.53 9.45 -7.57
CA THR A 92 2.50 10.54 -7.62
C THR A 92 3.90 10.07 -8.02
N LYS A 93 4.33 8.90 -7.52
CA LYS A 93 5.63 8.27 -7.78
C LYS A 93 5.51 6.73 -7.75
N PRO A 94 5.21 6.10 -8.90
CA PRO A 94 5.09 4.65 -8.98
C PRO A 94 6.41 3.90 -8.67
N ASP A 95 7.56 4.54 -8.82
CA ASP A 95 8.85 3.99 -8.39
C ASP A 95 8.97 3.83 -6.87
N SER A 96 8.48 4.80 -6.10
CA SER A 96 8.41 4.68 -4.64
C SER A 96 7.43 3.59 -4.21
N ALA A 97 6.29 3.49 -4.89
CA ALA A 97 5.32 2.42 -4.66
C ALA A 97 5.92 1.03 -4.92
N ARG A 98 6.66 0.86 -6.02
CA ARG A 98 7.38 -0.38 -6.33
C ARG A 98 8.39 -0.74 -5.24
N LYS A 99 9.20 0.21 -4.77
CA LYS A 99 10.15 -0.02 -3.66
C LYS A 99 9.47 -0.49 -2.38
N ILE A 100 8.30 0.05 -2.04
CA ILE A 100 7.52 -0.38 -0.86
C ILE A 100 7.04 -1.83 -1.03
N ARG A 101 6.52 -2.17 -2.23
CA ARG A 101 6.08 -3.53 -2.54
C ARG A 101 7.22 -4.54 -2.49
N ASP A 102 8.36 -4.22 -3.12
CA ASP A 102 9.57 -5.04 -3.09
C ASP A 102 10.08 -5.22 -1.66
N PHE A 103 9.99 -4.19 -0.83
CA PHE A 103 10.37 -4.25 0.58
C PHE A 103 9.48 -5.22 1.37
N VAL A 104 8.16 -5.13 1.22
CA VAL A 104 7.21 -6.06 1.87
C VAL A 104 7.46 -7.51 1.44
N GLN A 105 7.72 -7.73 0.14
CA GLN A 105 8.05 -9.06 -0.38
C GLN A 105 9.39 -9.57 0.18
N ARG A 106 10.40 -8.70 0.30
CA ARG A 106 11.74 -9.07 0.79
C ARG A 106 11.76 -9.42 2.27
N ILE A 107 10.94 -8.78 3.10
CA ILE A 107 10.90 -9.08 4.55
C ILE A 107 10.41 -10.51 4.79
N GLY A 108 9.43 -10.98 4.01
CA GLY A 108 8.88 -12.33 4.15
C GLY A 108 8.17 -12.63 5.48
N ASP A 109 7.84 -11.61 6.29
CA ASP A 109 7.13 -11.80 7.55
C ASP A 109 5.62 -11.93 7.28
N LEU A 110 5.05 -13.06 7.72
CA LEU A 110 3.64 -13.41 7.48
C LEU A 110 2.67 -12.40 8.10
N ASN A 111 3.00 -11.79 9.24
CA ASN A 111 2.12 -10.81 9.89
C ASN A 111 2.11 -9.49 9.13
N VAL A 112 3.28 -9.05 8.67
CA VAL A 112 3.41 -7.85 7.81
C VAL A 112 2.65 -8.07 6.51
N GLN A 113 2.80 -9.23 5.87
CA GLN A 113 2.07 -9.55 4.64
C GLN A 113 0.56 -9.63 4.87
N ALA A 114 0.10 -10.26 5.96
CA ALA A 114 -1.31 -10.32 6.31
C ALA A 114 -1.91 -8.92 6.49
N GLY A 115 -1.24 -8.04 7.24
CA GLY A 115 -1.67 -6.66 7.45
C GLY A 115 -1.64 -5.81 6.17
N TYR A 116 -0.64 -6.02 5.32
CA TYR A 116 -0.50 -5.34 4.04
C TYR A 116 -1.62 -5.74 3.05
N SER A 117 -1.94 -7.03 2.95
CA SER A 117 -3.03 -7.53 2.11
C SER A 117 -4.39 -7.08 2.62
N ALA A 118 -4.62 -7.15 3.94
CA ALA A 118 -5.88 -6.73 4.55
C ALA A 118 -6.18 -5.24 4.33
N ALA A 119 -5.16 -4.37 4.39
CA ALA A 119 -5.32 -2.95 4.07
C ALA A 119 -5.45 -2.67 2.56
N GLY A 120 -5.17 -3.67 1.71
CA GLY A 120 -5.23 -3.56 0.26
C GLY A 120 -6.61 -3.86 -0.33
N GLU A 121 -7.39 -4.71 0.32
CA GLU A 121 -8.78 -5.02 -0.06
C GLU A 121 -9.73 -3.83 0.12
N ASP A 122 -9.45 -2.96 1.09
CA ASP A 122 -10.29 -1.78 1.40
C ASP A 122 -10.09 -0.61 0.41
N ASN A 123 -9.15 -0.74 -0.54
CA ASN A 123 -8.93 0.24 -1.60
C ASN A 123 -9.46 -0.30 -2.95
N PRO A 124 -10.67 0.11 -3.41
CA PRO A 124 -11.25 -0.36 -4.67
C PRO A 124 -10.53 0.12 -5.95
N GLY A 125 -9.31 0.67 -5.84
CA GLY A 125 -8.58 1.30 -6.95
C GLY A 125 -7.31 0.59 -7.42
N VAL A 126 -6.85 -0.49 -6.78
CA VAL A 126 -5.64 -1.20 -7.23
C VAL A 126 -5.99 -2.65 -7.52
N GLN A 127 -6.53 -2.86 -8.73
CA GLN A 127 -6.54 -4.19 -9.31
C GLN A 127 -5.10 -4.71 -9.34
N ALA A 128 -4.89 -5.84 -8.66
CA ALA A 128 -3.68 -6.62 -8.76
C ALA A 128 -3.40 -6.93 -10.24
N GLN A 129 -2.36 -6.33 -10.81
CA GLN A 129 -1.75 -6.86 -12.01
C GLN A 129 -1.07 -8.18 -11.62
N SER A 130 -1.81 -9.28 -11.74
CA SER A 130 -1.24 -10.61 -11.91
C SER A 130 -0.30 -10.58 -13.11
N GLN A 131 0.95 -10.95 -12.89
CA GLN A 131 1.96 -11.07 -13.94
C GLN A 131 1.53 -12.08 -15.00
N ASP A 132 1.57 -11.62 -16.23
CA ASP A 132 1.42 -12.38 -17.47
C ASP A 132 2.54 -13.42 -17.61
N LYS A 133 2.14 -14.64 -17.98
CA LYS A 133 3.03 -15.68 -18.51
C LYS A 133 2.17 -16.51 -19.49
N GLY A 134 2.05 -16.04 -20.74
CA GLY A 134 1.24 -16.68 -21.80
C GLY A 134 1.82 -18.00 -22.32
N PRO A 135 1.46 -18.45 -23.56
CA PRO A 135 0.18 -18.36 -24.26
C PRO A 135 -0.46 -19.76 -24.50
N ALA A 136 -1.70 -19.76 -25.02
CA ALA A 136 -2.46 -20.88 -25.63
C ALA A 136 -3.45 -21.69 -24.75
N GLN A 137 -4.73 -21.43 -25.02
CA GLN A 137 -5.90 -22.32 -24.86
C GLN A 137 -5.77 -23.61 -25.71
N PRO A 138 -6.60 -24.67 -25.55
CA PRO A 138 -8.00 -24.61 -25.09
C PRO A 138 -8.45 -25.63 -24.02
N ALA A 139 -9.67 -25.32 -23.57
CA ALA A 139 -10.47 -25.90 -22.50
C ALA A 139 -10.73 -27.41 -22.61
N ARG A 140 -10.75 -28.05 -21.44
CA ARG A 140 -11.60 -29.21 -21.17
C ARG A 140 -12.05 -29.23 -19.71
N GLY A 141 -13.36 -29.02 -19.54
CA GLY A 141 -14.17 -29.84 -18.64
C GLY A 141 -14.16 -29.48 -17.17
N GLY A 142 -15.08 -28.58 -16.80
CA GLY A 142 -16.01 -28.82 -15.70
C GLY A 142 -15.46 -28.69 -14.28
N ALA A 143 -15.82 -27.59 -13.60
CA ALA A 143 -17.04 -27.56 -12.78
C ALA A 143 -16.94 -26.44 -11.73
N LEU A 144 -18.04 -25.69 -11.59
CA LEU A 144 -18.43 -24.83 -10.48
C LEU A 144 -17.73 -23.46 -10.41
N LEU A 145 -18.35 -22.44 -11.00
CA LEU A 145 -18.63 -21.10 -10.43
C LEU A 145 -19.20 -20.17 -11.53
N GLU A 146 -20.44 -20.40 -11.97
CA GLU A 146 -21.23 -19.36 -12.68
C GLU A 146 -22.30 -18.82 -11.72
N GLY A 147 -21.93 -17.76 -11.00
CA GLY A 147 -22.87 -16.79 -10.45
C GLY A 147 -22.92 -15.61 -11.42
N GLU A 148 -23.85 -15.65 -12.35
CA GLU A 148 -24.08 -14.66 -13.41
C GLU A 148 -24.45 -13.29 -12.82
N TRP A 149 -23.51 -12.33 -12.83
CA TRP A 149 -23.83 -10.91 -12.57
C TRP A 149 -24.53 -10.32 -13.80
N LYS A 150 -25.84 -10.51 -13.89
CA LYS A 150 -26.69 -9.93 -14.94
C LYS A 150 -27.36 -8.63 -14.46
N THR A 151 -26.59 -7.59 -14.16
CA THR A 151 -27.15 -6.23 -14.05
C THR A 151 -27.19 -5.59 -15.43
N LYS A 152 -28.30 -5.83 -16.17
CA LYS A 152 -28.69 -4.98 -17.30
C LYS A 152 -28.91 -3.57 -16.77
N LEU A 153 -27.90 -2.69 -16.92
CA LEU A 153 -28.05 -1.26 -16.76
C LEU A 153 -28.98 -0.75 -17.88
N ALA A 154 -30.30 -0.78 -17.61
CA ALA A 154 -31.29 -0.19 -18.49
C ALA A 154 -31.10 1.35 -18.47
N ASN A 155 -30.76 1.93 -19.62
CA ASN A 155 -30.71 3.37 -19.83
C ASN A 155 -32.10 3.99 -19.57
N PRO A 156 -32.29 4.85 -18.54
CA PRO A 156 -33.61 5.33 -18.12
C PRO A 156 -34.14 6.53 -18.95
N PHE A 157 -33.41 7.00 -19.97
CA PHE A 157 -33.75 8.21 -20.73
C PHE A 157 -34.19 7.95 -22.19
N LYS A 158 -34.84 6.82 -22.48
CA LYS A 158 -35.46 6.64 -23.81
C LYS A 158 -36.83 7.34 -23.85
N PRO A 159 -37.03 8.33 -24.73
CA PRO A 159 -38.31 9.02 -24.85
C PRO A 159 -39.40 8.06 -25.35
N VAL A 160 -40.54 8.06 -24.66
CA VAL A 160 -41.71 7.24 -24.97
C VAL A 160 -42.51 7.91 -26.10
N PRO A 161 -42.81 7.23 -27.21
CA PRO A 161 -43.65 7.80 -28.27
C PRO A 161 -45.12 7.80 -27.83
N LEU A 162 -45.77 8.95 -27.97
CA LEU A 162 -47.20 9.14 -27.75
C LEU A 162 -47.99 8.58 -28.96
N PRO A 163 -49.14 7.91 -28.74
CA PRO A 163 -49.98 7.42 -29.82
C PRO A 163 -50.82 8.55 -30.46
N ASN A 164 -51.01 8.49 -31.78
CA ASN A 164 -52.05 9.22 -32.53
C ASN A 164 -53.40 8.52 -32.41
#